data_AF-A0A0S8ZJP9-F1
#
_entry.id   AF-A0A0S8ZJP9-F1
#
_cell.length_a   1.000
_cell.length_b   1.000
_cell.length_c   1.000
_cell.angle_alpha   90.00
_cell.angle_beta   90.00
_cell.angle_gamma   90.00
#
_symmetry.space_group_name_H-M   'P 1'
#
loop_
_entity.id
_entity.type
_entity.pdbx_description
1 polymer ?
#
loop_
_entity_poly.entity_id
_entity_poly.type
_entity_poly.pdbx_seq_one_letter_code
_entity_poly.pdbx_strand_id
1 'polypeptide(L)'
;MKTLPILDEQAVVRLSRQGGFATIQALTRPREIEFAQCNFEQRTRICTLLEGCLPLTSSSSGRGDQRFYQIELRYHTGEQDDEMVLKVPEDQAPGELVLLWDKGELLQNGR
;
A
#
# COMPACT_ATOMS: atom_id res chain seq x y z
N MET A 1 6.52 -13.94 -11.45
CA MET A 1 5.31 -13.16 -11.13
C MET A 1 5.24 -13.05 -9.62
N LYS A 2 5.20 -11.84 -9.05
CA LYS A 2 4.94 -11.69 -7.60
C LYS A 2 3.46 -11.93 -7.36
N THR A 3 3.11 -12.67 -6.32
CA THR A 3 1.73 -12.92 -5.88
C THR A 3 1.50 -12.22 -4.55
N LEU A 4 0.28 -11.75 -4.30
CA LEU A 4 -0.06 -11.21 -2.99
C LEU A 4 -0.11 -12.38 -1.98
N PRO A 5 0.51 -12.26 -0.80
CA PRO A 5 0.33 -13.22 0.28
C PRO A 5 -1.11 -13.15 0.81
N ILE A 6 -1.51 -14.18 1.54
CA ILE A 6 -2.82 -14.18 2.22
C ILE A 6 -2.74 -13.18 3.38
N LEU A 7 -3.52 -12.11 3.30
CA LEU A 7 -3.65 -11.11 4.35
C LEU A 7 -4.81 -11.50 5.26
N ASP A 8 -4.49 -11.94 6.48
CA ASP A 8 -5.47 -12.27 7.51
C ASP A 8 -6.07 -11.01 8.18
N GLU A 9 -6.91 -11.20 9.20
CA GLU A 9 -7.52 -10.08 9.91
C GLU A 9 -6.52 -9.29 10.76
N GLN A 10 -5.36 -9.85 11.08
CA GLN A 10 -4.31 -9.19 11.86
C GLN A 10 -3.30 -8.49 10.94
N ALA A 11 -3.44 -8.62 9.63
CA ALA A 11 -2.54 -8.00 8.68
C ALA A 11 -2.58 -6.47 8.77
N VAL A 12 -1.42 -5.86 8.58
CA VAL A 12 -1.26 -4.40 8.59
C VAL A 12 -0.68 -3.95 7.25
N VAL A 13 -1.36 -3.00 6.62
CA VAL A 13 -0.91 -2.37 5.37
C VAL A 13 -0.49 -0.94 5.67
N ARG A 14 0.77 -0.62 5.41
CA ARG A 14 1.33 0.72 5.59
C ARG A 14 1.72 1.29 4.24
N LEU A 15 1.08 2.41 3.90
CA LEU A 15 1.23 3.08 2.61
C LEU A 15 1.90 4.44 2.81
N SER A 16 3.05 4.65 2.17
CA SER A 16 3.76 5.92 2.22
C SER A 16 4.15 6.39 0.83
N ARG A 17 4.24 7.71 0.63
CA ARG A 17 4.80 8.29 -0.59
C ARG A 17 6.25 8.71 -0.32
N GLN A 18 7.17 8.23 -1.14
CA GLN A 18 8.62 8.43 -1.01
C GLN A 18 9.18 9.10 -2.25
N GLY A 19 10.35 9.73 -2.12
CA GLY A 19 11.05 10.41 -3.22
C GLY A 19 10.68 11.90 -3.39
N GLY A 20 11.41 12.58 -4.27
CA GLY A 20 11.34 14.04 -4.45
C GLY A 20 12.24 14.80 -3.46
N PHE A 21 12.90 15.85 -3.93
CA PHE A 21 13.92 16.62 -3.20
C PHE A 21 13.39 17.50 -2.04
N ALA A 22 12.16 17.25 -1.58
CA ALA A 22 11.49 18.11 -0.62
C ALA A 22 11.61 17.55 0.80
N THR A 23 12.43 18.21 1.61
CA THR A 23 12.48 18.16 3.09
C THR A 23 11.16 18.66 3.74
N ILE A 24 10.02 18.38 3.11
CA ILE A 24 8.70 18.79 3.61
C ILE A 24 8.12 17.59 4.37
N GLN A 25 8.46 17.52 5.65
CA GLN A 25 7.95 16.52 6.61
C GLN A 25 6.41 16.53 6.79
N ALA A 26 5.69 17.44 6.14
CA ALA A 26 4.26 17.68 6.36
C ALA A 26 3.32 16.93 5.40
N LEU A 27 3.79 16.40 4.26
CA LEU A 27 2.93 15.76 3.25
C LEU A 27 3.11 14.24 3.16
N THR A 28 3.76 13.63 4.15
CA THR A 28 4.36 12.29 4.04
C THR A 28 3.93 11.36 5.18
N ARG A 29 2.79 11.61 5.83
CA ARG A 29 2.34 10.69 6.88
C ARG A 29 1.99 9.35 6.24
N PRO A 30 2.67 8.25 6.64
CA PRO A 30 2.27 6.93 6.20
C PRO A 30 0.83 6.69 6.67
N ARG A 31 0.02 6.13 5.79
CA ARG A 31 -1.31 5.65 6.15
C ARG A 31 -1.18 4.20 6.54
N GLU A 32 -1.47 3.90 7.79
CA GLU A 32 -1.54 2.54 8.31
C GLU A 32 -3.00 2.08 8.30
N ILE A 33 -3.21 0.85 7.86
CA ILE A 33 -4.51 0.22 7.72
C ILE A 33 -4.41 -1.14 8.40
N GLU A 34 -5.04 -1.24 9.57
CA GLU A 34 -5.18 -2.50 10.29
C GLU A 34 -6.37 -3.25 9.70
N PHE A 35 -6.15 -4.46 9.18
CA PHE A 35 -7.23 -5.28 8.62
C PHE A 35 -8.27 -5.65 9.69
N ALA A 36 -7.88 -5.64 10.97
CA ALA A 36 -8.75 -5.89 12.12
C ALA A 36 -9.84 -4.83 12.27
N GLN A 37 -9.57 -3.60 11.78
CA GLN A 37 -10.52 -2.49 11.79
C GLN A 37 -11.35 -2.43 10.49
N CYS A 38 -11.02 -3.26 9.51
CA CYS A 38 -11.68 -3.30 8.20
C CYS A 38 -12.74 -4.40 8.14
N ASN A 39 -13.89 -4.09 7.54
CA ASN A 39 -14.87 -5.11 7.18
C ASN A 39 -14.40 -5.92 5.95
N PHE A 40 -15.13 -6.98 5.64
CA PHE A 40 -14.80 -7.88 4.54
C PHE A 40 -14.71 -7.15 3.18
N GLU A 41 -15.66 -6.26 2.88
CA GLU A 41 -15.66 -5.52 1.60
C GLU A 41 -14.42 -4.61 1.46
N GLN A 42 -14.07 -3.89 2.53
CA GLN A 42 -12.86 -3.05 2.57
C GLN A 42 -11.60 -3.90 2.36
N ARG A 43 -11.49 -5.03 3.06
CA ARG A 43 -10.36 -5.96 2.90
C ARG A 43 -10.26 -6.50 1.48
N THR A 44 -11.37 -6.93 0.89
CA THR A 44 -11.39 -7.40 -0.50
C THR A 44 -10.94 -6.30 -1.46
N ARG A 45 -11.46 -5.07 -1.34
CA ARG A 45 -11.05 -3.95 -2.19
C ARG A 45 -9.56 -3.62 -2.06
N ILE A 46 -9.05 -3.61 -0.83
CA ILE A 46 -7.61 -3.37 -0.58
C ILE A 46 -6.79 -4.49 -1.23
N CYS A 47 -7.15 -5.76 -1.05
CA CYS A 47 -6.45 -6.89 -1.67
C CYS A 47 -6.45 -6.77 -3.21
N THR A 48 -7.60 -6.49 -3.84
CA THR A 48 -7.69 -6.31 -5.29
C THR A 48 -6.82 -5.16 -5.80
N LEU A 49 -6.79 -4.03 -5.07
CA LEU A 49 -5.90 -2.91 -5.40
C LEU A 49 -4.42 -3.33 -5.32
N LEU A 50 -4.03 -4.03 -4.26
CA LEU A 50 -2.66 -4.48 -4.06
C LEU A 50 -2.23 -5.49 -5.13
N GLU A 51 -3.11 -6.41 -5.52
CA GLU A 51 -2.90 -7.35 -6.62
C GLU A 51 -2.66 -6.63 -7.95
N GLY A 52 -3.47 -5.60 -8.25
CA GLY A 52 -3.29 -4.75 -9.43
C GLY A 52 -1.97 -3.97 -9.43
N CYS A 53 -1.40 -3.70 -8.26
CA CYS A 53 -0.10 -3.03 -8.11
C CYS A 53 1.10 -3.96 -8.34
N LEU A 54 0.97 -5.28 -8.12
CA LEU A 54 2.05 -6.26 -8.27
C LEU A 54 2.82 -6.16 -9.62
N PRO A 55 2.15 -6.12 -10.79
CA PRO A 55 2.85 -6.00 -12.08
C PRO A 55 3.50 -4.64 -12.30
N LEU A 56 3.08 -3.61 -11.56
CA LEU A 56 3.61 -2.24 -11.64
C LEU A 56 4.83 -2.04 -10.73
N THR A 57 5.17 -3.05 -9.91
CA THR A 57 6.27 -2.91 -8.97
C THR A 57 7.61 -2.86 -9.68
N SER A 58 8.44 -1.87 -9.31
CA SER A 58 9.78 -1.72 -9.86
C SER A 58 10.82 -1.64 -8.74
N SER A 59 11.87 -2.45 -8.85
CA SER A 59 13.04 -2.36 -7.97
C SER A 59 13.88 -1.11 -8.24
N SER A 60 13.66 -0.44 -9.37
CA SER A 60 14.36 0.79 -9.77
C SER A 60 13.63 2.07 -9.34
N SER A 61 12.45 1.97 -8.74
CA SER A 61 11.71 3.12 -8.20
C SER A 61 12.55 3.90 -7.18
N GLY A 62 12.54 5.23 -7.28
CA GLY A 62 13.28 6.11 -6.37
C GLY A 62 14.67 6.52 -6.86
N ARG A 63 14.99 6.35 -8.15
CA ARG A 63 16.19 6.96 -8.75
C ARG A 63 15.94 8.45 -9.01
N GLY A 64 16.86 9.29 -8.53
CA GLY A 64 16.80 10.74 -8.75
C GLY A 64 15.64 11.40 -8.00
N ASP A 65 14.81 12.13 -8.72
CA ASP A 65 13.62 12.82 -8.23
C ASP A 65 12.33 11.98 -8.37
N GLN A 66 12.42 10.76 -8.91
CA GLN A 66 11.25 9.91 -9.13
C GLN A 66 10.56 9.59 -7.80
N ARG A 67 9.29 9.98 -7.71
CA ARG A 67 8.41 9.64 -6.59
C ARG A 67 7.81 8.26 -6.78
N PHE A 68 7.55 7.59 -5.66
CA PHE A 68 6.93 6.28 -5.64
C PHE A 68 6.12 6.08 -4.37
N TYR A 69 5.13 5.20 -4.44
CA TYR A 69 4.43 4.68 -3.28
C TYR A 69 5.14 3.43 -2.78
N GLN A 70 5.46 3.41 -1.48
CA GLN A 70 5.92 2.24 -0.78
C GLN A 70 4.76 1.65 0.02
N ILE A 71 4.43 0.40 -0.29
CA ILE A 71 3.42 -0.39 0.40
C ILE A 71 4.16 -1.46 1.21
N GLU A 72 4.08 -1.37 2.52
CA GLU A 72 4.62 -2.35 3.47
C GLU A 72 3.45 -3.20 3.98
N LEU A 73 3.58 -4.51 3.87
CA LEU A 73 2.57 -5.49 4.26
C LEU A 73 3.16 -6.35 5.36
N ARG A 74 2.52 -6.37 6.53
CA ARG A 74 2.84 -7.29 7.62
C ARG A 74 1.70 -8.29 7.75
N TYR A 75 2.02 -9.58 7.70
CA TYR A 75 1.04 -10.65 7.69
C TYR A 75 1.63 -11.91 8.33
N HIS A 76 0.76 -12.83 8.74
CA HIS A 76 1.19 -14.11 9.29
C HIS A 76 1.17 -15.19 8.20
N THR A 77 2.23 -15.98 8.13
CA THR A 77 2.29 -17.19 7.30
C THR A 77 2.46 -18.39 8.21
N GLY A 78 1.35 -19.07 8.53
CA GLY A 78 1.35 -20.16 9.49
C GLY A 78 1.60 -19.64 10.91
N GLU A 79 2.72 -20.03 11.53
CA GLU A 79 3.11 -19.60 12.89
C GLU A 79 4.14 -18.45 12.88
N GLN A 80 4.45 -17.86 11.73
CA GLN A 80 5.50 -16.84 11.58
C GLN A 80 4.95 -15.52 11.06
N ASP A 81 5.44 -14.42 11.61
CA ASP A 81 5.30 -13.07 11.06
C ASP A 81 6.19 -12.92 9.82
N ASP A 82 5.64 -12.39 8.74
CA ASP A 82 6.34 -12.10 7.49
C ASP A 82 6.04 -10.66 7.01
N GLU A 83 6.92 -10.11 6.18
CA GLU A 83 6.80 -8.76 5.65
C GLU A 83 7.08 -8.72 4.14
N MET A 84 6.19 -8.05 3.40
CA MET A 84 6.38 -7.81 1.97
C MET A 84 6.35 -6.31 1.66
N VAL A 85 7.34 -5.84 0.91
CA VAL A 85 7.43 -4.44 0.46
C VAL A 85 7.26 -4.34 -1.05
N LEU A 86 6.28 -3.54 -1.48
CA LEU A 86 6.01 -3.20 -2.87
C LEU A 86 6.35 -1.72 -3.11
N LYS A 87 7.01 -1.43 -4.23
CA LYS A 87 7.33 -0.07 -4.66
C LYS A 87 6.69 0.18 -6.01
N VAL A 88 5.76 1.14 -6.07
CA VAL A 88 5.01 1.50 -7.27
C VAL A 88 5.38 2.94 -7.66
N PRO A 89 5.96 3.19 -8.84
CA PRO A 89 6.22 4.54 -9.32
C PRO A 89 4.95 5.42 -9.28
N GLU A 90 5.05 6.68 -8.84
CA GLU A 90 3.88 7.58 -8.74
C GLU A 90 3.23 7.80 -10.12
N ASP A 91 4.02 7.77 -11.20
CA ASP A 91 3.55 7.89 -12.59
C ASP A 91 2.73 6.69 -13.09
N GLN A 92 2.88 5.53 -12.46
CA GLN A 92 2.17 4.30 -12.79
C GLN A 92 1.14 3.90 -11.73
N ALA A 93 1.08 4.62 -10.61
CA ALA A 93 0.20 4.29 -9.51
C ALA A 93 -1.27 4.40 -9.94
N PRO A 94 -2.11 3.38 -9.68
CA PRO A 94 -3.53 3.49 -9.95
C PRO A 94 -4.15 4.57 -9.06
N GLY A 95 -5.16 5.29 -9.58
CA GLY A 95 -5.81 6.38 -8.86
C GLY A 95 -6.33 5.95 -7.49
N GLU A 96 -6.83 4.73 -7.36
CA GLU A 96 -7.28 4.14 -6.09
C GLU A 96 -6.17 4.05 -5.04
N LEU A 97 -4.92 3.78 -5.42
CA LEU A 97 -3.77 3.78 -4.51
C LEU A 97 -3.48 5.18 -3.99
N VAL A 98 -3.57 6.19 -4.88
CA VAL A 98 -3.40 7.60 -4.52
C VAL A 98 -4.50 8.05 -3.55
N LEU A 99 -5.77 7.73 -3.84
CA LEU A 99 -6.91 8.11 -3.01
C LEU A 99 -6.93 7.35 -1.68
N LEU A 100 -6.52 6.08 -1.67
CA LEU A 100 -6.32 5.32 -0.45
C LEU A 100 -5.28 6.01 0.43
N TRP A 101 -4.11 6.35 -0.11
CA TRP A 101 -3.07 7.05 0.63
C TRP A 101 -3.53 8.42 1.14
N ASP A 102 -4.05 9.27 0.25
CA ASP A 102 -4.39 10.66 0.52
C ASP A 102 -5.57 10.76 1.49
N LYS A 103 -6.69 10.12 1.16
CA LYS A 103 -7.98 10.30 1.85
C LYS A 103 -8.49 9.07 2.60
N GLY A 104 -7.89 7.90 2.38
CA GLY A 104 -8.43 6.65 2.91
C GLY A 104 -9.77 6.27 2.28
N GLU A 105 -10.00 6.61 1.00
CA GLU A 105 -11.32 6.42 0.36
C GLU A 105 -11.79 4.96 0.35
N LEU A 106 -10.88 3.97 0.29
CA LEU A 106 -11.26 2.56 0.39
C LEU A 106 -11.65 2.11 1.81
N LEU A 107 -11.52 2.98 2.82
CA LEU A 107 -11.94 2.75 4.20
C LEU A 107 -13.32 3.34 4.51
N GLN A 108 -13.97 3.99 3.54
CA GLN A 108 -15.29 4.58 3.75
C GLN A 108 -16.38 3.55 3.40
N ASN A 109 -17.29 3.30 4.35
CA ASN A 109 -18.50 2.53 4.05
C ASN A 109 -19.42 3.37 3.16
N GLY A 110 -20.00 2.74 2.14
CA GLY A 110 -20.98 3.36 1.25
C GLY A 110 -22.03 4.14 2.04
N ARG A 111 -22.19 5.40 1.66
CA ARG A 111 -23.18 6.33 2.21
C ARG A 111 -24.59 5.94 1.78
#